data_AF-A0A414RIW7-F1
#
_entry.id   AF-A0A414RIW7-F1
#
_cell.length_a   1.000
_cell.length_b   1.000
_cell.length_c   1.000
_cell.angle_alpha   90.00
_cell.angle_beta   90.00
_cell.angle_gamma   90.00
#
_symmetry.space_group_name_H-M   'P 1'
#
loop_
_entity.id
_entity.type
_entity.pdbx_description
1 polymer ?
#
loop_
_entity_poly.entity_id
_entity_poly.type
_entity_poly.pdbx_seq_one_letter_code
_entity_poly.pdbx_strand_id
1 'polypeptide(L)'
;MCEIRFSGSAFDFQWNGKALGVKDAWAYPVVEFDAIESDTTKLQLTISSLLPDDIKLAVDVVPGVFEIVFSGKSSGKPYDLEVEGYFMPQEEEKKLSITCRYQMNESCIELDTPYDFHFGEDCLSLIVGGPGEVEWNGQVWKKTDLVKDVLRKMGQRVAQRTEMMRVIFHADATLDVFVREVGEENFVQIATLQYDISSMIPNRMNWIFTQEQSRCVETELIGEPLPCSIFFTDFFNDGRDFLPMYFARGDNSGSLYLNIASPYRQRAVSRYIRSKGAEGLPEEEVEEMELFFQIIQEDGAWEDNTWLYLLRTEKR
;
A
#
# COMPACT_ATOMS: atom_id res chain seq x y z
N MET A 1 19.53 29.80 9.21
CA MET A 1 18.62 28.72 8.76
C MET A 1 17.56 29.37 7.90
N CYS A 2 17.51 29.07 6.61
CA CYS A 2 16.55 29.65 5.69
C CYS A 2 15.82 28.48 5.03
N GLU A 3 14.72 28.07 5.65
CA GLU A 3 13.81 27.06 5.11
C GLU A 3 12.89 27.77 4.12
N ILE A 4 12.82 27.27 2.89
CA ILE A 4 11.90 27.79 1.87
C ILE A 4 10.92 26.69 1.50
N ARG A 5 9.63 26.95 1.70
CA ARG A 5 8.53 26.00 1.48
C ARG A 5 7.60 26.47 0.36
N PHE A 6 7.20 25.54 -0.50
CA PHE A 6 6.33 25.78 -1.67
C PHE A 6 5.13 24.84 -1.71
N SER A 7 3.97 25.37 -2.14
CA SER A 7 2.75 24.63 -2.49
C SER A 7 1.78 25.56 -3.27
N GLY A 8 0.80 25.00 -4.01
CA GLY A 8 -0.29 25.78 -4.63
C GLY A 8 -0.09 26.20 -6.09
N SER A 9 -0.67 27.34 -6.51
CA SER A 9 -0.78 27.74 -7.92
C SER A 9 0.50 28.26 -8.59
N ALA A 10 1.47 28.74 -7.81
CA ALA A 10 2.78 29.20 -8.30
C ALA A 10 3.79 28.04 -8.45
N PHE A 11 3.31 26.81 -8.35
CA PHE A 11 4.10 25.59 -8.30
C PHE A 11 3.70 24.64 -9.42
N ASP A 12 4.66 24.34 -10.29
CA ASP A 12 4.51 23.39 -11.40
C ASP A 12 5.29 22.13 -11.06
N PHE A 13 4.59 21.05 -10.73
CA PHE A 13 5.17 19.77 -10.35
C PHE A 13 4.84 18.70 -11.38
N GLN A 14 5.85 18.02 -11.91
CA GLN A 14 5.67 16.87 -12.79
C GLN A 14 6.23 15.60 -12.15
N TRP A 15 5.41 14.55 -12.10
CA TRP A 15 5.79 13.22 -11.63
C TRP A 15 5.69 12.21 -12.77
N ASN A 16 6.81 11.63 -13.20
CA ASN A 16 6.85 10.69 -14.32
C ASN A 16 6.18 11.24 -15.60
N GLY A 17 6.36 12.54 -15.87
CA GLY A 17 5.76 13.24 -17.00
C GLY A 17 4.29 13.62 -16.82
N LYS A 18 3.65 13.29 -15.69
CA LYS A 18 2.29 13.73 -15.34
C LYS A 18 2.36 15.01 -14.51
N ALA A 19 1.73 16.07 -14.99
CA ALA A 19 1.56 17.29 -14.20
C ALA A 19 0.65 17.04 -12.99
N LEU A 20 1.13 17.36 -11.80
CA LEU A 20 0.41 17.33 -10.53
C LEU A 20 0.13 18.79 -10.14
N GLY A 21 -1.00 19.33 -10.60
CA GLY A 21 -1.34 20.72 -10.36
C GLY A 21 -2.42 21.26 -11.27
N VAL A 22 -3.68 20.86 -11.06
CA VAL A 22 -4.84 21.58 -11.59
C VAL A 22 -5.92 21.69 -10.51
N LYS A 23 -6.01 22.89 -9.92
CA LYS A 23 -7.10 23.57 -9.19
C LYS A 23 -8.01 22.86 -8.16
N ASP A 24 -8.19 21.54 -8.16
CA ASP A 24 -9.26 20.89 -7.38
C ASP A 24 -8.79 19.72 -6.47
N ALA A 25 -7.49 19.45 -6.35
CA ALA A 25 -6.97 18.43 -5.43
C ALA A 25 -6.38 19.09 -4.17
N TRP A 26 -6.91 18.76 -2.99
CA TRP A 26 -6.46 19.31 -1.70
C TRP A 26 -5.12 18.73 -1.20
N ALA A 27 -4.55 17.71 -1.87
CA ALA A 27 -3.14 17.34 -1.70
C ALA A 27 -2.27 17.95 -2.79
N TYR A 28 -1.67 19.09 -2.47
CA TYR A 28 -0.51 19.57 -3.19
C TYR A 28 0.75 18.91 -2.60
N PRO A 29 1.68 18.41 -3.44
CA PRO A 29 3.01 18.08 -2.94
C PRO A 29 3.60 19.33 -2.28
N VAL A 30 4.22 19.14 -1.12
CA VAL A 30 4.93 20.22 -0.43
C VAL A 30 6.41 20.04 -0.73
N VAL A 31 7.05 21.10 -1.22
CA VAL A 31 8.48 21.09 -1.50
C VAL A 31 9.19 22.06 -0.58
N GLU A 32 10.18 21.53 0.13
CA GLU A 32 11.02 22.26 1.08
C GLU A 32 12.49 22.15 0.65
N PHE A 33 13.22 23.26 0.78
CA PHE A 33 14.65 23.32 0.58
C PHE A 33 15.36 23.78 1.84
N ASP A 34 16.32 22.99 2.29
CA ASP A 34 17.19 23.29 3.43
C ASP A 34 18.66 23.39 2.99
N ALA A 35 19.40 24.26 3.67
CA ALA A 35 20.84 24.37 3.46
C ALA A 35 21.57 23.13 3.98
N ILE A 36 22.51 22.59 3.19
CA ILE A 36 23.45 21.57 3.66
C ILE A 36 24.70 22.28 4.20
N GLU A 37 24.87 22.30 5.53
CA GLU A 37 25.94 23.09 6.17
C GLU A 37 27.35 22.71 5.69
N SER A 38 27.56 21.47 5.28
CA SER A 38 28.85 20.98 4.79
C SER A 38 29.13 21.31 3.32
N ASP A 39 28.12 21.71 2.53
CA ASP A 39 28.27 21.95 1.09
C ASP A 39 27.31 23.05 0.61
N THR A 40 27.85 24.26 0.46
CA THR A 40 27.11 25.44 -0.01
C THR A 40 26.66 25.36 -1.47
N THR A 41 27.13 24.37 -2.24
CA THR A 41 26.70 24.17 -3.64
C THR A 41 25.48 23.28 -3.76
N LYS A 42 24.98 22.75 -2.63
CA LYS A 42 23.86 21.83 -2.58
C LYS A 42 22.77 22.32 -1.62
N LEU A 43 21.55 21.90 -1.91
CA LEU A 43 20.41 22.01 -0.99
C LEU A 43 19.83 20.63 -0.73
N GLN A 44 19.30 20.42 0.47
CA GLN A 44 18.48 19.27 0.78
C GLN A 44 17.06 19.58 0.30
N LEU A 45 16.62 18.88 -0.73
CA LEU A 45 15.23 18.86 -1.19
C LEU A 45 14.45 17.85 -0.34
N THR A 46 13.29 18.26 0.15
CA THR A 46 12.26 17.40 0.74
C THR A 46 10.96 17.55 -0.03
N ILE A 47 10.39 16.43 -0.49
CA ILE A 47 9.06 16.38 -1.11
C ILE A 47 8.14 15.58 -0.20
N SER A 48 7.10 16.23 0.32
CA SER A 48 6.11 15.65 1.23
C SER A 48 4.72 15.60 0.60
N SER A 49 3.82 14.82 1.20
CA SER A 49 2.39 14.70 0.82
C SER A 49 2.13 14.09 -0.57
N LEU A 50 3.19 13.69 -1.29
CA LEU A 50 3.06 12.94 -2.53
C LEU A 50 2.89 11.44 -2.28
N LEU A 51 3.74 10.90 -1.42
CA LEU A 51 3.78 9.51 -0.96
C LEU A 51 3.68 9.48 0.58
N PRO A 52 3.39 8.31 1.19
CA PRO A 52 3.36 8.14 2.65
C PRO A 52 4.65 8.56 3.36
N ASP A 53 5.80 8.27 2.76
CA ASP A 53 7.10 8.71 3.27
C ASP A 53 7.57 9.97 2.54
N ASP A 54 8.24 10.86 3.27
CA ASP A 54 8.91 12.01 2.67
C ASP A 54 10.06 11.55 1.77
N ILE A 55 10.15 12.15 0.59
CA ILE A 55 11.29 11.98 -0.30
C ILE A 55 12.34 13.01 0.08
N LYS A 56 13.58 12.57 0.29
CA LYS A 56 14.71 13.44 0.63
C LYS A 56 15.87 13.21 -0.33
N LEU A 57 16.35 14.27 -0.97
CA LEU A 57 17.44 14.23 -1.94
C LEU A 57 18.33 15.48 -1.83
N ALA A 58 19.65 15.31 -1.81
CA ALA A 58 20.56 16.43 -2.03
C ALA A 58 20.58 16.81 -3.51
N VAL A 59 20.32 18.08 -3.83
CA VAL A 59 20.35 18.61 -5.19
C VAL A 59 21.49 19.60 -5.35
N ASP A 60 22.18 19.54 -6.49
CA ASP A 60 23.14 20.55 -6.90
C ASP A 60 22.40 21.82 -7.33
N VAL A 61 22.97 22.98 -7.01
CA VAL A 61 22.34 24.28 -7.24
C VAL A 61 23.25 25.20 -8.04
N VAL A 62 22.72 25.75 -9.13
CA VAL A 62 23.40 26.72 -9.99
C VAL A 62 22.63 28.04 -9.95
N PRO A 63 23.14 29.06 -9.22
CA PRO A 63 22.50 30.36 -9.18
C PRO A 63 22.70 31.10 -10.51
N GLY A 64 21.60 31.55 -11.10
CA GLY A 64 21.55 32.46 -12.24
C GLY A 64 21.14 33.88 -11.85
N VAL A 65 21.04 34.77 -12.83
CA VAL A 65 20.68 36.18 -12.62
C VAL A 65 19.22 36.35 -12.19
N PHE A 66 18.32 35.52 -12.74
CA PHE A 66 16.86 35.61 -12.53
C PHE A 66 16.25 34.33 -11.95
N GLU A 67 17.01 33.24 -11.95
CA GLU A 67 16.55 31.92 -11.53
C GLU A 67 17.66 31.17 -10.80
N ILE A 68 17.27 30.18 -10.02
CA ILE A 68 18.14 29.20 -9.41
C ILE A 68 17.76 27.86 -10.01
N VAL A 69 18.68 27.25 -10.77
CA VAL A 69 18.47 25.92 -11.36
C VAL A 69 18.99 24.88 -10.38
N PHE A 70 18.24 23.79 -10.21
CA PHE A 70 18.65 22.67 -9.37
C PHE A 70 18.46 21.34 -10.08
N SER A 71 19.32 20.38 -9.75
CA SER A 71 19.19 19.00 -10.22
C SER A 71 19.82 18.03 -9.24
N GLY A 72 19.29 16.83 -9.12
CA GLY A 72 19.86 15.77 -8.28
C GLY A 72 19.43 14.39 -8.75
N LYS A 73 20.20 13.38 -8.36
CA LYS A 73 19.88 11.98 -8.57
C LYS A 73 20.10 11.21 -7.27
N SER A 74 19.14 10.37 -6.92
CA SER A 74 19.25 9.34 -5.90
C SER A 74 19.15 7.99 -6.59
N SER A 75 20.06 7.08 -6.25
CA SER A 75 19.94 5.68 -6.62
C SER A 75 20.02 4.83 -5.36
N GLY A 76 19.04 3.96 -5.14
CA GLY A 76 18.96 3.19 -3.90
C GLY A 76 17.77 2.26 -3.81
N LYS A 77 17.70 1.48 -2.74
CA LYS A 77 16.47 0.73 -2.44
C LYS A 77 15.49 1.67 -1.73
N PRO A 78 14.21 1.74 -2.14
CA PRO A 78 13.55 0.87 -3.12
C PRO A 78 13.41 1.45 -4.53
N TYR A 79 13.84 2.68 -4.79
CA TYR A 79 13.66 3.37 -6.07
C TYR A 79 14.87 4.23 -6.46
N ASP A 80 14.96 4.50 -7.75
CA ASP A 80 15.79 5.55 -8.31
C ASP A 80 14.93 6.81 -8.53
N LEU A 81 15.52 7.97 -8.24
CA LEU A 81 14.85 9.26 -8.39
C LEU A 81 15.80 10.26 -9.03
N GLU A 82 15.36 10.87 -10.12
CA GLU A 82 16.00 12.05 -10.71
C GLU A 82 15.07 13.25 -10.59
N VAL A 83 15.64 14.37 -10.15
CA VAL A 83 14.94 15.64 -10.00
C VAL A 83 15.68 16.71 -10.78
N GLU A 84 14.94 17.52 -11.51
CA GLU A 84 15.43 18.74 -12.14
C GLU A 84 14.37 19.85 -12.00
N GLY A 85 14.81 21.09 -11.91
CA GLY A 85 13.87 22.20 -11.78
C GLY A 85 14.54 23.56 -11.67
N TYR A 86 13.71 24.58 -11.49
CA TYR A 86 14.17 25.95 -11.29
C TYR A 86 13.26 26.71 -10.32
N PHE A 87 13.85 27.69 -9.65
CA PHE A 87 13.16 28.62 -8.76
C PHE A 87 13.41 30.06 -9.23
N MET A 88 12.34 30.85 -9.40
CA MET A 88 12.41 32.25 -9.80
C MET A 88 12.04 33.16 -8.62
N PRO A 89 13.03 33.76 -7.91
CA PRO A 89 12.77 34.58 -6.74
C PRO A 89 12.25 36.00 -7.05
N GLN A 90 12.39 36.47 -8.30
CA GLN A 90 12.11 37.86 -8.69
C GLN A 90 10.69 38.10 -9.23
N GLU A 91 9.89 37.06 -9.42
CA GLU A 91 8.47 37.16 -9.80
C GLU A 91 7.63 37.69 -8.62
N GLU A 92 6.56 38.45 -8.88
CA GLU A 92 5.63 38.93 -7.85
C GLU A 92 5.05 37.75 -7.04
N GLU A 93 4.75 36.64 -7.73
CA GLU A 93 4.55 35.33 -7.15
C GLU A 93 5.79 34.47 -7.44
N LYS A 94 6.62 34.27 -6.41
CA LYS A 94 7.74 33.32 -6.42
C LYS A 94 7.33 32.00 -7.08
N LYS A 95 7.99 31.64 -8.19
CA LYS A 95 7.63 30.47 -8.98
C LYS A 95 8.62 29.32 -8.80
N LEU A 96 8.10 28.12 -8.58
CA LEU A 96 8.89 26.88 -8.54
C LEU A 96 8.39 25.93 -9.64
N SER A 97 9.31 25.38 -10.42
CA SER A 97 9.04 24.27 -11.34
C SER A 97 9.96 23.12 -11.03
N ILE A 98 9.40 21.92 -10.98
CA ILE A 98 10.12 20.69 -10.65
C ILE A 98 9.59 19.52 -11.48
N THR A 99 10.53 18.75 -12.01
CA THR A 99 10.26 17.51 -12.75
C THR A 99 10.97 16.37 -12.03
N CYS A 100 10.19 15.37 -11.66
CA CYS A 100 10.64 14.14 -11.02
C CYS A 100 10.48 12.96 -11.97
N ARG A 101 11.56 12.19 -12.14
CA ARG A 101 11.56 10.87 -12.79
C ARG A 101 11.84 9.83 -11.72
N TYR A 102 10.81 9.09 -11.36
CA TYR A 102 10.78 8.09 -10.31
C TYR A 102 10.65 6.70 -10.93
N GLN A 103 11.56 5.80 -10.57
CA GLN A 103 11.57 4.44 -11.07
C GLN A 103 11.77 3.44 -9.94
N MET A 104 10.84 2.50 -9.80
CA MET A 104 10.97 1.39 -8.86
C MET A 104 12.11 0.46 -9.26
N ASN A 105 12.88 0.02 -8.27
CA ASN A 105 13.97 -0.92 -8.49
C ASN A 105 13.53 -2.35 -8.23
N GLU A 106 13.93 -3.28 -9.12
CA GLU A 106 13.62 -4.72 -9.00
C GLU A 106 14.24 -5.41 -7.77
N SER A 107 15.06 -4.66 -7.02
CA SER A 107 15.81 -5.15 -5.89
C SER A 107 14.97 -5.51 -4.66
N CYS A 108 13.70 -5.06 -4.63
CA CYS A 108 12.73 -5.37 -3.58
C CYS A 108 11.59 -6.28 -4.09
N ILE A 109 11.11 -6.05 -5.32
CA ILE A 109 10.02 -6.78 -5.94
C ILE A 109 10.31 -6.97 -7.42
N GLU A 110 9.94 -8.11 -8.02
CA GLU A 110 10.12 -8.30 -9.46
C GLU A 110 9.07 -7.47 -10.19
N LEU A 111 9.50 -6.70 -11.19
CA LEU A 111 8.63 -5.84 -11.99
C LEU A 111 8.17 -6.57 -13.24
N ASP A 112 7.01 -6.15 -13.77
CA ASP A 112 6.37 -6.66 -14.98
C ASP A 112 6.17 -8.20 -15.00
N THR A 113 6.24 -8.81 -13.82
CA THR A 113 6.10 -10.24 -13.60
C THR A 113 4.78 -10.52 -12.87
N PRO A 114 3.92 -11.41 -13.38
CA PRO A 114 2.68 -11.76 -12.70
C PRO A 114 2.90 -12.50 -11.38
N TYR A 115 2.29 -11.99 -10.31
CA TYR A 115 2.14 -12.66 -9.03
C TYR A 115 0.73 -13.24 -8.92
N ASP A 116 0.62 -14.56 -9.06
CA ASP A 116 -0.65 -15.29 -9.09
C ASP A 116 -0.96 -15.86 -7.70
N PHE A 117 -1.98 -15.30 -7.06
CA PHE A 117 -2.53 -15.75 -5.78
C PHE A 117 -3.74 -16.63 -6.04
N HIS A 118 -3.56 -17.95 -5.92
CA HIS A 118 -4.64 -18.91 -6.05
C HIS A 118 -5.41 -18.97 -4.73
N PHE A 119 -6.72 -18.77 -4.79
CA PHE A 119 -7.59 -18.89 -3.62
C PHE A 119 -7.93 -20.36 -3.36
N GLY A 120 -7.97 -20.75 -2.09
CA GLY A 120 -8.24 -22.12 -1.68
C GLY A 120 -7.77 -22.40 -0.26
N GLU A 121 -7.63 -23.68 0.08
CA GLU A 121 -7.27 -24.15 1.43
C GLU A 121 -5.93 -23.56 1.93
N ASP A 122 -5.04 -23.30 1.00
CA ASP A 122 -3.64 -22.98 1.24
C ASP A 122 -3.30 -21.50 1.00
N CYS A 123 -4.27 -20.66 0.64
CA CYS A 123 -4.00 -19.28 0.21
C CYS A 123 -3.65 -18.35 1.38
N LEU A 124 -4.24 -18.59 2.56
CA LEU A 124 -4.02 -17.82 3.78
C LEU A 124 -3.24 -18.67 4.80
N SER A 125 -2.00 -18.29 5.09
CA SER A 125 -1.11 -19.05 5.98
C SER A 125 -0.80 -18.28 7.26
N LEU A 126 -1.11 -18.85 8.43
CA LEU A 126 -0.66 -18.31 9.72
C LEU A 126 0.85 -18.53 9.91
N ILE A 127 1.58 -17.44 10.12
CA ILE A 127 3.04 -17.43 10.33
C ILE A 127 3.39 -17.24 11.80
N VAL A 128 2.74 -16.29 12.47
CA VAL A 128 2.93 -16.03 13.90
C VAL A 128 1.58 -16.08 14.59
N GLY A 129 1.47 -16.90 15.63
CA GLY A 129 0.24 -17.06 16.41
C GLY A 129 0.48 -16.74 17.89
N GLY A 130 -0.57 -16.26 18.55
CA GLY A 130 -0.57 -16.04 20.00
C GLY A 130 -0.70 -17.36 20.78
N PRO A 131 -0.17 -17.41 22.01
CA PRO A 131 -0.37 -18.56 22.89
C PRO A 131 -1.81 -18.61 23.43
N GLY A 132 -2.19 -19.74 24.01
CA GLY A 132 -3.45 -19.88 24.75
C GLY A 132 -4.43 -20.87 24.15
N GLU A 133 -5.50 -21.08 24.89
CA GLU A 133 -6.55 -22.05 24.59
C GLU A 133 -7.91 -21.35 24.63
N VAL A 134 -8.89 -21.96 23.95
CA VAL A 134 -10.26 -21.48 23.87
C VAL A 134 -11.21 -22.66 23.89
N GLU A 135 -12.36 -22.51 24.54
CA GLU A 135 -13.42 -23.53 24.50
C GLU A 135 -14.33 -23.26 23.30
N TRP A 136 -14.50 -24.26 22.45
CA TRP A 136 -15.35 -24.21 21.25
C TRP A 136 -16.00 -25.57 21.04
N ASN A 137 -17.33 -25.60 20.88
CA ASN A 137 -18.12 -26.83 20.72
C ASN A 137 -17.88 -27.89 21.81
N GLY A 138 -17.73 -27.46 23.07
CA GLY A 138 -17.48 -28.34 24.21
C GLY A 138 -16.10 -29.01 24.20
N GLN A 139 -15.17 -28.53 23.37
CA GLN A 139 -13.79 -28.97 23.31
C GLN A 139 -12.84 -27.80 23.58
N VAL A 140 -11.69 -28.10 24.18
CA VAL A 140 -10.61 -27.11 24.36
C VAL A 140 -9.69 -27.16 23.15
N TRP A 141 -9.58 -26.03 22.46
CA TRP A 141 -8.73 -25.84 21.28
C TRP A 141 -7.53 -24.97 21.63
N LYS A 142 -6.38 -25.22 21.00
CA LYS A 142 -5.34 -24.19 20.92
C LYS A 142 -5.84 -23.07 20.02
N LYS A 143 -5.69 -21.82 20.46
CA LYS A 143 -6.08 -20.63 19.66
C LYS A 143 -5.48 -20.68 18.24
N THR A 144 -4.23 -21.12 18.12
CA THR A 144 -3.54 -21.25 16.82
C THR A 144 -4.17 -22.24 15.87
N ASP A 145 -4.73 -23.33 16.40
CA ASP A 145 -5.32 -24.39 15.58
C ASP A 145 -6.69 -23.95 15.07
N LEU A 146 -7.49 -23.30 15.94
CA LEU A 146 -8.76 -22.68 15.53
C LEU A 146 -8.54 -21.59 14.48
N VAL A 147 -7.57 -20.69 14.69
CA VAL A 147 -7.22 -19.64 13.72
C VAL A 147 -6.83 -20.22 12.36
N LYS A 148 -6.00 -21.27 12.34
CA LYS A 148 -5.60 -21.93 11.08
C LYS A 148 -6.80 -22.55 10.37
N ASP A 149 -7.68 -23.23 11.10
CA ASP A 149 -8.87 -23.85 10.51
C ASP A 149 -9.85 -22.81 9.94
N VAL A 150 -10.02 -21.68 10.64
CA VAL A 150 -10.86 -20.59 10.15
C VAL A 150 -10.25 -19.92 8.91
N LEU A 151 -8.94 -19.63 8.89
CA LEU A 151 -8.27 -19.07 7.70
C LEU A 151 -8.38 -20.00 6.49
N ARG A 152 -8.25 -21.31 6.72
CA ARG A 152 -8.44 -22.37 5.73
C ARG A 152 -9.85 -22.34 5.13
N LYS A 153 -10.88 -22.30 5.97
CA LYS A 153 -12.29 -22.17 5.57
C LYS A 153 -12.54 -20.86 4.83
N MET A 154 -11.96 -19.74 5.27
CA MET A 154 -12.04 -18.46 4.58
C MET A 154 -11.49 -18.54 3.15
N GLY A 155 -10.30 -19.11 2.98
CA GLY A 155 -9.70 -19.30 1.66
C GLY A 155 -10.55 -20.17 0.73
N GLN A 156 -11.10 -21.27 1.24
CA GLN A 156 -12.04 -22.12 0.50
C GLN A 156 -13.32 -21.38 0.10
N ARG A 157 -13.86 -20.51 0.95
CA ARG A 157 -15.06 -19.71 0.65
C ARG A 157 -14.80 -18.68 -0.44
N VAL A 158 -13.67 -17.95 -0.37
CA VAL A 158 -13.27 -17.02 -1.45
C VAL A 158 -13.16 -17.76 -2.78
N ALA A 159 -12.56 -18.96 -2.75
CA ALA A 159 -12.39 -19.85 -3.91
C ALA A 159 -13.71 -20.36 -4.53
N GLN A 160 -14.87 -20.13 -3.91
CA GLN A 160 -16.17 -20.46 -4.52
C GLN A 160 -16.60 -19.46 -5.59
N ARG A 161 -16.11 -18.22 -5.53
CA ARG A 161 -16.45 -17.15 -6.48
C ARG A 161 -15.24 -16.70 -7.28
N THR A 162 -14.09 -16.53 -6.61
CA THR A 162 -12.86 -16.03 -7.23
C THR A 162 -11.80 -17.11 -7.13
N GLU A 163 -11.33 -17.61 -8.26
CA GLU A 163 -10.29 -18.65 -8.33
C GLU A 163 -8.90 -18.04 -8.06
N MET A 164 -8.62 -16.88 -8.63
CA MET A 164 -7.29 -16.28 -8.60
C MET A 164 -7.32 -14.76 -8.57
N MET A 165 -6.37 -14.17 -7.86
CA MET A 165 -6.00 -12.77 -7.99
C MET A 165 -4.59 -12.69 -8.58
N ARG A 166 -4.41 -11.86 -9.60
CA ARG A 166 -3.10 -11.57 -10.19
C ARG A 166 -2.71 -10.14 -9.89
N VAL A 167 -1.48 -9.93 -9.46
CA VAL A 167 -0.90 -8.60 -9.25
C VAL A 167 0.36 -8.45 -10.11
N ILE A 168 0.48 -7.31 -10.80
CA ILE A 168 1.67 -6.97 -11.59
C ILE A 168 2.16 -5.60 -11.14
N PHE A 169 3.45 -5.48 -10.80
CA PHE A 169 4.08 -4.23 -10.38
C PHE A 169 4.90 -3.63 -11.51
N HIS A 170 4.75 -2.33 -11.76
CA HIS A 170 5.42 -1.64 -12.85
C HIS A 170 6.47 -0.66 -12.36
N ALA A 171 7.47 -0.41 -13.21
CA ALA A 171 8.59 0.47 -12.91
C ALA A 171 8.18 1.91 -12.60
N ASP A 172 7.04 2.38 -13.11
CA ASP A 172 6.53 3.73 -12.90
C ASP A 172 5.73 3.91 -11.59
N ALA A 173 5.80 2.92 -10.70
CA ALA A 173 5.08 2.86 -9.42
C ALA A 173 3.58 2.63 -9.55
N THR A 174 3.12 2.07 -10.68
CA THR A 174 1.76 1.56 -10.83
C THR A 174 1.70 0.06 -10.61
N LEU A 175 0.56 -0.45 -10.14
CA LEU A 175 0.31 -1.88 -10.06
C LEU A 175 -1.06 -2.22 -10.63
N ASP A 176 -1.15 -3.31 -11.38
CA ASP A 176 -2.40 -3.81 -11.90
C ASP A 176 -2.90 -4.98 -11.04
N VAL A 177 -4.19 -4.94 -10.72
CA VAL A 177 -4.89 -6.01 -9.98
C VAL A 177 -5.94 -6.62 -10.90
N PHE A 178 -5.83 -7.93 -11.10
CA PHE A 178 -6.77 -8.71 -11.87
C PHE A 178 -7.39 -9.81 -11.00
N VAL A 179 -8.60 -10.21 -11.35
CA VAL A 179 -9.27 -11.37 -10.78
C VAL A 179 -9.71 -12.32 -11.87
N ARG A 180 -9.77 -13.61 -11.56
CA ARG A 180 -10.41 -14.63 -12.38
C ARG A 180 -11.47 -15.32 -11.55
N GLU A 181 -12.71 -15.22 -12.00
CA GLU A 181 -13.84 -15.91 -11.36
C GLU A 181 -13.84 -17.41 -11.68
N VAL A 182 -14.47 -18.20 -10.82
CA VAL A 182 -14.58 -19.65 -11.02
C VAL A 182 -15.34 -19.96 -12.30
N GLY A 183 -14.71 -20.73 -13.19
CA GLY A 183 -15.31 -21.13 -14.47
C GLY A 183 -15.00 -20.18 -15.63
N GLU A 184 -14.37 -19.04 -15.37
CA GLU A 184 -13.92 -18.10 -16.39
C GLU A 184 -12.49 -18.43 -16.85
N GLU A 185 -12.22 -18.31 -18.15
CA GLU A 185 -10.88 -18.57 -18.71
C GLU A 185 -9.93 -17.38 -18.55
N ASN A 186 -10.48 -16.17 -18.59
CA ASN A 186 -9.71 -14.93 -18.70
C ASN A 186 -9.71 -14.13 -17.40
N PHE A 187 -8.62 -13.40 -17.18
CA PHE A 187 -8.53 -12.40 -16.12
C PHE A 187 -9.29 -11.13 -16.50
N VAL A 188 -9.96 -10.54 -15.52
CA VAL A 188 -10.56 -9.21 -15.61
C VAL A 188 -9.76 -8.27 -14.72
N GLN A 189 -9.34 -7.14 -15.28
CA GLN A 189 -8.66 -6.10 -14.53
C GLN A 189 -9.68 -5.32 -13.71
N ILE A 190 -9.48 -5.27 -12.39
CA ILE A 190 -10.37 -4.56 -11.47
C ILE A 190 -9.81 -3.21 -11.02
N ALA A 191 -8.49 -3.04 -11.05
CA ALA A 191 -7.86 -1.77 -10.71
C ALA A 191 -6.44 -1.63 -11.29
N THR A 192 -6.05 -0.40 -11.58
CA THR A 192 -4.64 0.05 -11.68
C THR A 192 -4.38 1.04 -10.56
N LEU A 193 -3.58 0.66 -9.58
CA LEU A 193 -3.30 1.47 -8.39
C LEU A 193 -1.92 2.11 -8.49
N GLN A 194 -1.66 3.10 -7.66
CA GLN A 194 -0.29 3.49 -7.36
C GLN A 194 0.21 2.67 -6.17
N TYR A 195 1.52 2.40 -6.11
CA TYR A 195 2.15 1.90 -4.90
C TYR A 195 3.44 2.63 -4.58
N ASP A 196 3.81 2.55 -3.32
CA ASP A 196 5.11 2.97 -2.82
C ASP A 196 5.69 1.90 -1.92
N ILE A 197 7.02 1.75 -1.95
CA ILE A 197 7.74 0.90 -1.00
C ILE A 197 8.45 1.83 -0.04
N SER A 198 8.22 1.63 1.26
CA SER A 198 8.81 2.48 2.29
C SER A 198 10.33 2.34 2.26
N SER A 199 11.02 3.48 2.25
CA SER A 199 12.46 3.53 2.48
C SER A 199 12.82 3.48 3.97
N MET A 200 11.84 3.75 4.84
CA MET A 200 12.00 3.86 6.29
C MET A 200 11.66 2.56 7.04
N ILE A 201 10.64 1.84 6.58
CA ILE A 201 10.13 0.63 7.21
C ILE A 201 10.43 -0.57 6.28
N PRO A 202 11.29 -1.51 6.70
CA PRO A 202 11.61 -2.67 5.89
C PRO A 202 10.34 -3.44 5.49
N ASN A 203 10.30 -3.91 4.24
CA ASN A 203 9.23 -4.77 3.72
C ASN A 203 7.82 -4.16 3.79
N ARG A 204 7.72 -2.84 3.98
CA ARG A 204 6.45 -2.12 3.96
C ARG A 204 6.21 -1.55 2.57
N MET A 205 5.01 -1.75 2.06
CA MET A 205 4.51 -1.07 0.88
C MET A 205 3.15 -0.46 1.18
N ASN A 206 2.78 0.56 0.42
CA ASN A 206 1.47 1.18 0.51
C ASN A 206 0.80 1.07 -0.84
N TRP A 207 -0.40 0.50 -0.88
CA TRP A 207 -1.26 0.58 -2.05
C TRP A 207 -2.10 1.84 -1.92
N ILE A 208 -2.12 2.64 -2.97
CA ILE A 208 -2.75 3.96 -3.00
C ILE A 208 -3.88 3.91 -4.02
N PHE A 209 -5.07 4.26 -3.56
CA PHE A 209 -6.33 4.14 -4.27
C PHE A 209 -6.95 5.52 -4.43
N THR A 210 -7.63 5.74 -5.55
CA THR A 210 -8.73 6.70 -5.58
C THR A 210 -9.91 6.16 -4.77
N GLN A 211 -10.81 7.02 -4.29
CA GLN A 211 -12.03 6.58 -3.61
C GLN A 211 -12.92 5.63 -4.44
N GLU A 212 -12.88 5.71 -5.76
CA GLU A 212 -13.62 4.79 -6.64
C GLU A 212 -12.97 3.40 -6.65
N GLN A 213 -11.65 3.37 -6.80
CA GLN A 213 -10.88 2.12 -6.75
C GLN A 213 -10.97 1.44 -5.39
N SER A 214 -10.94 2.23 -4.31
CA SER A 214 -11.03 1.73 -2.94
C SER A 214 -12.37 1.01 -2.72
N ARG A 215 -13.48 1.60 -3.18
CA ARG A 215 -14.81 0.97 -3.17
C ARG A 215 -14.89 -0.28 -4.03
N CYS A 216 -14.32 -0.25 -5.24
CA CYS A 216 -14.31 -1.41 -6.14
C CYS A 216 -13.56 -2.59 -5.50
N VAL A 217 -12.33 -2.37 -5.03
CA VAL A 217 -11.50 -3.40 -4.40
C VAL A 217 -12.12 -3.90 -3.10
N GLU A 218 -12.68 -3.02 -2.26
CA GLU A 218 -13.42 -3.43 -1.05
C GLU A 218 -14.60 -4.34 -1.40
N THR A 219 -15.44 -3.93 -2.35
CA THR A 219 -16.63 -4.68 -2.75
C THR A 219 -16.25 -6.05 -3.28
N GLU A 220 -15.24 -6.13 -4.14
CA GLU A 220 -14.80 -7.38 -4.74
C GLU A 220 -14.16 -8.31 -3.72
N LEU A 221 -13.17 -7.85 -2.94
CA LEU A 221 -12.33 -8.73 -2.12
C LEU A 221 -12.82 -8.92 -0.68
N ILE A 222 -13.53 -7.95 -0.09
CA ILE A 222 -13.91 -7.97 1.34
C ILE A 222 -15.43 -8.09 1.50
N GLY A 223 -16.20 -7.33 0.72
CA GLY A 223 -17.65 -7.19 0.84
C GLY A 223 -18.07 -5.73 1.07
N GLU A 224 -19.35 -5.43 0.83
CA GLU A 224 -19.85 -4.05 0.87
C GLU A 224 -19.51 -3.32 2.17
N PRO A 225 -19.12 -2.03 2.10
CA PRO A 225 -18.80 -1.26 3.29
C PRO A 225 -20.02 -1.11 4.20
N LEU A 226 -19.88 -1.50 5.48
CA LEU A 226 -20.87 -1.13 6.49
C LEU A 226 -20.93 0.41 6.59
N PRO A 227 -22.14 1.01 6.72
CA PRO A 227 -22.28 2.45 6.91
C PRO A 227 -21.37 2.93 8.04
N CYS A 228 -20.57 3.97 7.78
CA CYS A 228 -19.66 4.63 8.73
C CYS A 228 -18.41 3.84 9.16
N SER A 229 -18.04 2.75 8.49
CA SER A 229 -16.75 2.12 8.72
C SER A 229 -15.69 2.70 7.78
N ILE A 230 -14.51 3.05 8.29
CA ILE A 230 -13.34 3.53 7.51
C ILE A 230 -12.30 2.41 7.50
N PHE A 231 -12.11 1.74 6.35
CA PHE A 231 -11.16 0.65 6.20
C PHE A 231 -9.80 1.19 5.76
N PHE A 232 -9.75 1.90 4.65
CA PHE A 232 -8.58 2.67 4.24
C PHE A 232 -8.36 3.89 5.13
N THR A 233 -7.19 4.51 5.02
CA THR A 233 -6.95 5.78 5.71
C THR A 233 -6.92 6.92 4.70
N ASP A 234 -7.52 8.04 5.07
CA ASP A 234 -7.44 9.31 4.37
C ASP A 234 -6.40 10.21 5.07
N PHE A 235 -5.15 9.75 5.13
CA PHE A 235 -4.08 10.42 5.90
C PHE A 235 -3.70 11.77 5.30
N PHE A 236 -4.04 11.98 4.03
CA PHE A 236 -3.76 13.20 3.31
C PHE A 236 -4.98 14.14 3.22
N ASN A 237 -6.18 13.70 3.65
CA ASN A 237 -7.45 14.43 3.47
C ASN A 237 -7.64 14.94 2.03
N ASP A 238 -7.22 14.12 1.05
CA ASP A 238 -7.08 14.53 -0.34
C ASP A 238 -7.88 13.69 -1.33
N GLY A 239 -8.68 12.76 -0.81
CA GLY A 239 -9.47 11.83 -1.61
C GLY A 239 -8.68 10.64 -2.14
N ARG A 240 -7.43 10.43 -1.70
CA ARG A 240 -6.70 9.17 -1.88
C ARG A 240 -6.80 8.34 -0.60
N ASP A 241 -7.22 7.10 -0.80
CA ASP A 241 -7.21 6.08 0.22
C ASP A 241 -5.89 5.32 0.16
N PHE A 242 -5.36 4.86 1.29
CA PHE A 242 -4.24 3.91 1.27
C PHE A 242 -4.45 2.70 2.16
N LEU A 243 -3.88 1.59 1.69
CA LEU A 243 -3.78 0.34 2.41
C LEU A 243 -2.30 0.02 2.63
N PRO A 244 -1.82 0.14 3.86
CA PRO A 244 -0.48 -0.30 4.17
C PRO A 244 -0.41 -1.83 4.20
N MET A 245 0.62 -2.35 3.55
CA MET A 245 0.86 -3.76 3.34
C MET A 245 2.28 -4.12 3.74
N TYR A 246 2.48 -5.29 4.32
CA TYR A 246 3.79 -5.93 4.35
C TYR A 246 3.91 -6.90 3.18
N PHE A 247 5.13 -7.02 2.65
CA PHE A 247 5.43 -7.98 1.61
C PHE A 247 6.74 -8.73 1.88
N ALA A 248 6.86 -9.93 1.37
CA ALA A 248 8.13 -10.64 1.33
C ALA A 248 8.26 -11.37 0.01
N ARG A 249 9.43 -11.28 -0.61
CA ARG A 249 9.76 -12.09 -1.79
C ARG A 249 10.08 -13.52 -1.33
N GLY A 250 9.52 -14.51 -2.01
CA GLY A 250 9.89 -15.90 -1.78
C GLY A 250 11.17 -16.29 -2.51
N ASP A 251 11.60 -17.54 -2.32
CA ASP A 251 12.87 -18.04 -2.86
C ASP A 251 12.87 -18.18 -4.39
N ASN A 252 11.68 -18.24 -5.00
CA ASN A 252 11.49 -18.45 -6.44
C ASN A 252 10.93 -17.18 -7.10
N SER A 253 11.23 -17.00 -8.40
CA SER A 253 10.59 -15.95 -9.20
C SER A 253 9.07 -16.13 -9.23
N GLY A 254 8.34 -15.01 -9.22
CA GLY A 254 6.89 -14.99 -9.07
C GLY A 254 6.39 -15.40 -7.68
N SER A 255 7.28 -15.57 -6.69
CA SER A 255 6.88 -15.84 -5.30
C SER A 255 6.79 -14.56 -4.48
N LEU A 256 5.59 -14.25 -4.01
CA LEU A 256 5.30 -13.07 -3.19
C LEU A 256 4.35 -13.45 -2.05
N TYR A 257 4.68 -12.95 -0.87
CA TYR A 257 3.81 -12.96 0.29
C TYR A 257 3.30 -11.54 0.51
N LEU A 258 2.00 -11.39 0.72
CA LEU A 258 1.35 -10.13 1.05
C LEU A 258 0.62 -10.24 2.38
N ASN A 259 0.63 -9.16 3.15
CA ASN A 259 -0.16 -9.02 4.36
C ASN A 259 -0.64 -7.60 4.51
N ILE A 260 -1.89 -7.44 4.94
CA ILE A 260 -2.39 -6.13 5.36
C ILE A 260 -1.75 -5.78 6.70
N ALA A 261 -1.22 -4.58 6.85
CA ALA A 261 -0.62 -4.14 8.12
C ALA A 261 -1.67 -3.95 9.22
N SER A 262 -1.26 -4.03 10.48
CA SER A 262 -2.11 -3.65 11.61
C SER A 262 -2.31 -2.12 11.64
N PRO A 263 -3.49 -1.60 12.05
CA PRO A 263 -4.71 -2.31 12.46
C PRO A 263 -5.66 -2.64 11.30
N TYR A 264 -5.26 -2.36 10.05
CA TYR A 264 -6.09 -2.54 8.86
C TYR A 264 -6.49 -4.00 8.66
N ARG A 265 -5.59 -4.92 9.00
CA ARG A 265 -5.86 -6.36 8.95
C ARG A 265 -7.07 -6.77 9.77
N GLN A 266 -7.19 -6.33 11.03
CA GLN A 266 -8.37 -6.69 11.83
C GLN A 266 -9.63 -6.01 11.27
N ARG A 267 -9.52 -4.80 10.71
CA ARG A 267 -10.66 -4.13 10.04
C ARG A 267 -11.14 -4.91 8.82
N ALA A 268 -10.21 -5.42 7.99
CA ALA A 268 -10.54 -6.26 6.83
C ALA A 268 -11.32 -7.50 7.26
N VAL A 269 -10.77 -8.23 8.25
CA VAL A 269 -11.41 -9.45 8.76
C VAL A 269 -12.79 -9.16 9.37
N SER A 270 -12.90 -8.14 10.21
CA SER A 270 -14.18 -7.75 10.82
C SER A 270 -15.25 -7.51 9.77
N ARG A 271 -14.90 -6.79 8.71
CA ARG A 271 -15.80 -6.49 7.61
C ARG A 271 -16.15 -7.72 6.79
N TYR A 272 -15.15 -8.52 6.45
CA TYR A 272 -15.37 -9.77 5.72
C TYR A 272 -16.37 -10.66 6.46
N ILE A 273 -16.15 -10.88 7.77
CA ILE A 273 -17.06 -11.66 8.63
C ILE A 273 -18.48 -11.10 8.61
N ARG A 274 -18.63 -9.78 8.70
CA ARG A 274 -19.96 -9.12 8.76
C ARG A 274 -20.64 -8.98 7.39
N SER A 275 -20.00 -9.42 6.31
CA SER A 275 -20.50 -9.28 4.94
C SER A 275 -20.36 -10.61 4.17
N LYS A 276 -19.51 -10.68 3.15
CA LYS A 276 -19.34 -11.84 2.26
C LYS A 276 -18.93 -13.11 3.02
N GLY A 277 -18.16 -12.96 4.09
CA GLY A 277 -17.56 -14.07 4.84
C GLY A 277 -18.53 -14.91 5.67
N ALA A 278 -19.71 -14.38 6.02
CA ALA A 278 -20.76 -15.09 6.75
C ALA A 278 -22.03 -15.34 5.91
N GLU A 279 -22.08 -14.85 4.68
CA GLU A 279 -23.25 -14.97 3.81
C GLU A 279 -23.59 -16.46 3.56
N GLY A 280 -24.78 -16.88 3.97
CA GLY A 280 -25.27 -18.24 3.76
C GLY A 280 -24.65 -19.31 4.66
N LEU A 281 -23.85 -18.93 5.67
CA LEU A 281 -23.28 -19.89 6.61
C LEU A 281 -24.29 -20.34 7.70
N PRO A 282 -24.17 -21.58 8.20
CA PRO A 282 -24.84 -22.00 9.42
C PRO A 282 -24.42 -21.14 10.62
N GLU A 283 -25.33 -20.99 11.60
CA GLU A 283 -25.09 -20.19 12.83
C GLU A 283 -23.79 -20.59 13.54
N GLU A 284 -23.52 -21.89 13.66
CA GLU A 284 -22.29 -22.44 14.25
C GLU A 284 -21.01 -21.96 13.53
N GLU A 285 -21.03 -21.86 12.20
CA GLU A 285 -19.87 -21.35 11.45
C GLU A 285 -19.72 -19.83 11.57
N VAL A 286 -20.82 -19.10 11.76
CA VAL A 286 -20.77 -17.66 12.04
C VAL A 286 -20.18 -17.40 13.42
N GLU A 287 -20.63 -18.13 14.44
CA GLU A 287 -20.08 -18.09 15.79
C GLU A 287 -18.58 -18.43 15.83
N GLU A 288 -18.14 -19.43 15.04
CA GLU A 288 -16.73 -19.77 14.91
C GLU A 288 -15.90 -18.61 14.32
N MET A 289 -16.42 -17.92 13.30
CA MET A 289 -15.77 -16.74 12.70
C MET A 289 -15.71 -15.58 13.70
N GLU A 290 -16.75 -15.37 14.51
CA GLU A 290 -16.75 -14.36 15.57
C GLU A 290 -15.74 -14.68 16.66
N LEU A 291 -15.63 -15.95 17.08
CA LEU A 291 -14.62 -16.40 18.03
C LEU A 291 -13.21 -16.19 17.50
N PHE A 292 -12.98 -16.52 16.22
CA PHE A 292 -11.73 -16.21 15.53
C PHE A 292 -11.40 -14.72 15.60
N PHE A 293 -12.38 -13.85 15.34
CA PHE A 293 -12.18 -12.40 15.42
C PHE A 293 -11.81 -11.94 16.83
N GLN A 294 -12.45 -12.50 17.86
CA GLN A 294 -12.12 -12.21 19.26
C GLN A 294 -10.67 -12.61 19.58
N ILE A 295 -10.26 -13.81 19.20
CA ILE A 295 -8.89 -14.32 19.43
C ILE A 295 -7.83 -13.39 18.83
N ILE A 296 -8.03 -12.95 17.58
CA ILE A 296 -7.04 -12.08 16.92
C ILE A 296 -7.07 -10.64 17.43
N GLN A 297 -8.10 -10.24 18.19
CA GLN A 297 -8.17 -8.94 18.86
C GLN A 297 -7.54 -8.95 20.26
N GLU A 298 -7.74 -10.02 21.03
CA GLU A 298 -7.31 -10.12 22.44
C GLU A 298 -5.80 -9.94 22.63
N ASP A 299 -4.99 -10.58 21.79
CA ASP A 299 -3.54 -10.71 22.03
C ASP A 299 -2.70 -9.63 21.31
N GLY A 300 -3.33 -8.58 20.77
CA GLY A 300 -2.61 -7.42 20.24
C GLY A 300 -3.21 -6.85 18.98
N ALA A 301 -4.36 -6.16 19.11
CA ALA A 301 -4.97 -5.38 18.03
C ALA A 301 -4.03 -4.32 17.38
N TRP A 302 -2.85 -4.08 17.96
CA TRP A 302 -1.93 -3.00 17.59
C TRP A 302 -0.49 -3.46 17.33
N GLU A 303 -0.18 -4.75 17.53
CA GLU A 303 1.16 -5.28 17.28
C GLU A 303 1.18 -6.07 15.97
N ASP A 304 1.98 -5.62 15.00
CA ASP A 304 2.05 -6.25 13.67
C ASP A 304 2.42 -7.75 13.72
N ASN A 305 3.09 -8.17 14.80
CA ASN A 305 3.66 -9.50 14.98
C ASN A 305 2.72 -10.49 15.67
N THR A 306 1.60 -10.06 16.25
CA THR A 306 0.67 -11.00 16.88
C THR A 306 -0.44 -11.35 15.89
N TRP A 307 -0.60 -12.64 15.60
CA TRP A 307 -1.53 -13.17 14.57
C TRP A 307 -1.22 -12.69 13.14
N LEU A 308 0.02 -12.90 12.69
CA LEU A 308 0.44 -12.64 11.31
C LEU A 308 0.04 -13.79 10.39
N TYR A 309 -0.78 -13.52 9.38
CA TYR A 309 -1.10 -14.46 8.30
C TYR A 309 -0.92 -13.83 6.92
N LEU A 310 -0.36 -14.58 5.98
CA LEU A 310 0.03 -14.07 4.67
C LEU A 310 -0.85 -14.66 3.57
N LEU A 311 -1.18 -13.83 2.58
CA LEU A 311 -1.59 -14.29 1.26
C LEU A 311 -0.32 -14.67 0.50
N ARG A 312 -0.26 -15.90 -0.04
CA ARG A 312 0.92 -16.40 -0.76
C ARG A 312 0.58 -16.75 -2.20
N THR A 313 1.46 -16.39 -3.13
CA THR A 313 1.49 -17.03 -4.45
C THR A 313 1.84 -18.50 -4.26
N GLU A 314 1.20 -19.42 -4.98
CA GLU A 314 1.48 -20.86 -4.80
C GLU A 314 2.97 -21.19 -4.96
N LYS A 315 3.43 -22.19 -4.20
CA LYS A 315 4.68 -22.89 -4.52
C LYS A 315 4.40 -23.72 -5.77
N ARG A 316 4.86 -23.25 -6.93
CA ARG A 316 5.03 -24.13 -8.09
C ARG A 316 6.10 -25.19 -7.81
#